data_AF-A0A1B6CFG8-F1
#
_entry.id   AF-A0A1B6CFG8-F1
#
_cell.length_a   1.000
_cell.length_b   1.000
_cell.length_c   1.000
_cell.angle_alpha   90.00
_cell.angle_beta   90.00
_cell.angle_gamma   90.00
#
_symmetry.space_group_name_H-M   'P 1'
#
loop_
_entity.id
_entity.type
_entity.pdbx_description
1 polymer ?
#
loop_
_entity_poly.entity_id
_entity_poly.type
_entity_poly.pdbx_seq_one_letter_code
_entity_poly.pdbx_strand_id
1 'polypeptide(L)'
;YIRGYISRREFKKLQEQRLALQVVQRNLRKYLSLRTWPWWKMWQKVKPLLNVTNVEEEMRKLEEKVAKAEEAYKSEVKVRKECEALNAKLLEEKTNLLKSLEGEKGELGHLQERANKLGAQKADLGSQLQDTQDRLQQEEDARNQLFQ
;
A
#
# COMPACT_ATOMS: atom_id res chain seq x y z
N TYR A 1 25.86 -10.85 33.31
CA TYR A 1 25.22 -11.55 32.17
C TYR A 1 25.69 -11.09 30.79
N ILE A 2 25.65 -9.79 30.46
CA ILE A 2 26.02 -9.27 29.12
C ILE A 2 27.50 -9.48 28.76
N ARG A 3 28.44 -9.13 29.66
CA ARG A 3 29.89 -9.32 29.42
C ARG A 3 30.25 -10.77 29.12
N GLY A 4 29.74 -11.72 29.91
CA GLY A 4 30.00 -13.15 29.71
C GLY A 4 29.42 -13.69 28.39
N TYR A 5 28.27 -13.18 27.93
CA TYR A 5 27.71 -13.54 26.63
C TYR A 5 28.62 -13.05 25.48
N ILE A 6 29.08 -11.81 25.54
CA ILE A 6 29.97 -11.22 24.52
C ILE A 6 31.29 -12.00 24.47
N SER A 7 31.95 -12.22 25.63
CA SER A 7 33.23 -12.94 25.68
C SER A 7 33.13 -14.37 25.16
N ARG A 8 32.04 -15.11 25.43
CA ARG A 8 31.85 -16.46 24.88
C ARG A 8 31.63 -16.43 23.37
N ARG A 9 30.88 -15.45 22.85
CA ARG A 9 30.65 -15.28 21.41
C ARG A 9 31.95 -14.96 20.67
N GLU A 10 32.78 -14.09 21.22
CA GLU A 10 34.08 -13.74 20.65
C GLU A 10 35.06 -14.91 20.73
N PHE A 11 35.11 -15.62 21.85
CA PHE A 11 35.95 -16.79 22.01
C PHE A 11 35.59 -17.90 21.00
N LYS A 12 34.29 -18.14 20.75
CA LYS A 12 33.84 -19.08 19.73
C LYS A 12 34.37 -18.73 18.33
N LYS A 13 34.34 -17.44 17.94
CA LYS A 13 34.93 -16.98 16.68
C LYS A 13 36.44 -17.26 16.61
N LEU A 14 37.17 -17.01 17.70
CA LEU A 14 38.62 -17.28 17.76
C LEU A 14 38.93 -18.79 17.66
N GLN A 15 38.10 -19.64 18.27
CA GLN A 15 38.24 -21.09 18.13
C GLN A 15 38.01 -21.56 16.69
N GLU A 16 36.95 -21.06 16.04
CA GLU A 16 36.66 -21.36 14.63
C GLU A 16 37.80 -20.89 13.71
N GLN A 17 38.33 -19.67 13.93
CA GLN A 17 39.47 -19.14 13.19
C GLN A 17 40.73 -19.99 13.37
N ARG A 18 41.01 -20.48 14.59
CA ARG A 18 42.17 -21.34 14.84
C ARG A 18 42.08 -22.66 14.08
N LEU A 19 40.89 -23.28 14.06
CA LEU A 19 40.67 -24.51 13.28
C LEU A 19 40.80 -24.25 11.78
N ALA A 20 40.18 -23.18 11.28
CA ALA A 20 40.28 -22.78 9.88
C ALA A 20 41.74 -22.51 9.46
N LEU A 21 42.52 -21.85 10.32
CA LEU A 21 43.95 -21.58 10.07
C LEU A 21 44.75 -22.86 9.90
N GLN A 22 44.51 -23.89 10.72
CA GLN A 22 45.19 -25.18 10.57
C GLN A 22 44.87 -25.85 9.22
N VAL A 23 43.61 -25.79 8.80
CA VAL A 23 43.17 -26.30 7.50
C VAL A 23 43.84 -25.53 6.35
N VAL A 24 43.87 -24.20 6.42
CA VAL A 24 44.51 -23.34 5.41
C VAL A 24 46.01 -23.64 5.32
N GLN A 25 46.71 -23.67 6.45
CA GLN A 25 48.14 -23.95 6.48
C GLN A 25 48.47 -25.34 5.92
N ARG A 26 47.68 -26.36 6.27
CA ARG A 26 47.84 -27.73 5.73
C ARG A 26 47.64 -27.73 4.21
N ASN A 27 46.61 -27.05 3.71
CA ASN A 27 46.35 -26.94 2.27
C ASN A 27 47.46 -26.19 1.53
N LEU A 28 47.97 -25.08 2.09
CA LEU A 28 49.07 -24.32 1.49
C LEU A 28 50.33 -25.16 1.34
N ARG A 29 50.71 -25.92 2.38
CA ARG A 29 51.87 -26.82 2.30
C ARG A 29 51.70 -27.88 1.20
N LYS A 30 50.50 -28.48 1.09
CA LYS A 30 50.19 -29.43 0.01
C LYS A 30 50.17 -28.77 -1.36
N TYR A 31 49.64 -27.56 -1.49
CA TYR A 31 49.66 -26.82 -2.75
C TYR A 31 51.11 -26.53 -3.20
N LEU A 32 51.99 -26.12 -2.29
CA LEU A 32 53.40 -25.87 -2.60
C LEU A 32 54.12 -27.13 -3.12
N SER A 33 53.76 -28.32 -2.64
CA SER A 33 54.30 -29.58 -3.17
C SER A 33 53.65 -29.99 -4.50
N LEU A 34 52.35 -29.70 -4.68
CA LEU A 34 51.60 -30.08 -5.88
C LEU A 34 51.88 -29.14 -7.07
N ARG A 35 52.19 -27.86 -6.84
CA ARG A 35 52.35 -26.86 -7.93
C ARG A 35 53.48 -27.18 -8.92
N THR A 36 54.52 -27.87 -8.46
CA THR A 36 55.66 -28.29 -9.30
C THR A 36 55.46 -29.67 -9.90
N TRP A 37 54.46 -30.45 -9.45
CA TRP A 37 54.23 -31.81 -9.89
C TRP A 37 53.54 -31.86 -11.27
N PRO A 38 54.13 -32.52 -12.29
CA PRO A 38 53.58 -32.52 -13.66
C PRO A 38 52.16 -33.10 -13.77
N TRP A 39 51.85 -34.17 -13.04
CA TRP A 39 50.51 -34.78 -13.04
C TRP A 39 49.43 -33.84 -12.49
N TRP A 40 49.76 -33.03 -11.48
CA TRP A 40 48.83 -32.03 -10.96
C TRP A 40 48.54 -30.92 -11.98
N LYS A 41 49.56 -30.45 -12.71
CA LYS A 41 49.38 -29.47 -13.80
C LYS A 41 48.52 -30.03 -14.93
N MET A 42 48.72 -31.30 -15.28
CA MET A 42 47.89 -31.99 -16.28
C MET A 42 46.43 -32.06 -15.80
N TRP A 43 46.20 -32.50 -14.57
CA TRP A 43 44.88 -32.58 -13.98
C TRP A 43 44.15 -31.23 -13.95
N GLN A 44 44.84 -30.14 -13.63
CA GLN A 44 44.25 -28.78 -13.66
C GLN A 44 43.73 -28.38 -15.05
N LYS A 45 44.38 -28.85 -16.13
CA LYS A 45 43.92 -28.59 -17.51
C LYS A 45 42.81 -29.53 -17.94
N VAL A 46 42.84 -30.80 -17.49
CA VAL A 46 41.86 -31.82 -17.86
C VAL A 46 40.56 -31.67 -17.08
N LYS A 47 40.62 -31.32 -15.79
CA LYS A 47 39.45 -31.18 -14.91
C LYS A 47 38.34 -30.28 -15.48
N PRO A 48 38.58 -29.04 -15.96
CA PRO A 48 37.51 -28.20 -16.51
C PRO A 48 36.94 -28.71 -17.85
N LEU A 49 37.62 -29.63 -18.53
CA LEU A 49 37.11 -30.27 -19.76
C LEU A 49 36.17 -31.44 -19.45
N LEU A 50 36.04 -31.83 -18.17
CA LEU A 50 35.09 -32.85 -17.74
C LEU A 50 33.71 -32.20 -17.55
N ASN A 51 32.73 -32.63 -18.36
CA ASN A 51 31.36 -32.10 -18.32
C ASN A 51 30.73 -32.10 -16.91
N VAL A 52 31.12 -33.05 -16.05
CA VAL A 52 30.57 -33.21 -14.70
C VAL A 52 30.88 -32.01 -13.78
N THR A 53 32.04 -31.35 -13.91
CA THR A 53 32.40 -30.24 -13.02
C THR A 53 31.63 -28.93 -13.29
N ASN A 54 31.14 -28.73 -14.52
CA ASN A 54 30.31 -27.56 -14.82
C ASN A 54 28.84 -27.78 -14.42
N VAL A 55 28.34 -29.01 -14.54
CA VAL A 55 26.93 -29.33 -14.26
C VAL A 55 26.55 -29.10 -12.79
N GLU A 56 27.40 -29.47 -11.83
CA GLU A 56 27.11 -29.22 -10.41
C GLU A 56 27.06 -27.71 -10.09
N GLU A 57 27.98 -26.93 -10.65
CA GLU A 57 27.99 -25.48 -10.42
C GLU A 57 26.83 -24.77 -11.13
N GLU A 58 26.47 -25.21 -12.33
CA GLU A 58 25.31 -24.71 -13.06
C GLU A 58 23.99 -25.11 -12.37
N MET A 59 23.86 -26.35 -11.89
CA MET A 59 22.69 -26.78 -11.11
C MET A 59 22.54 -25.94 -9.85
N ARG A 60 23.62 -25.71 -9.09
CA ARG A 60 23.56 -24.85 -7.90
C ARG A 60 23.13 -23.41 -8.26
N LYS A 61 23.63 -22.85 -9.37
CA LYS A 61 23.22 -21.51 -9.84
C LYS A 61 21.74 -21.48 -10.27
N LEU A 62 21.25 -22.55 -10.89
CA LEU A 62 19.86 -22.68 -11.30
C LEU A 62 18.95 -22.82 -10.07
N GLU A 63 19.30 -23.68 -9.11
CA GLU A 63 18.57 -23.84 -7.85
C GLU A 63 18.46 -22.53 -7.08
N GLU A 64 19.55 -21.76 -6.98
CA GLU A 64 19.52 -20.45 -6.32
C GLU A 64 18.62 -19.45 -7.06
N LYS A 65 18.63 -19.46 -8.39
CA LYS A 65 17.72 -18.62 -9.20
C LYS A 65 16.27 -19.02 -9.02
N VAL A 66 15.97 -20.32 -9.01
CA VAL A 66 14.62 -20.85 -8.80
C VAL A 66 14.13 -20.47 -7.41
N ALA A 67 14.93 -20.68 -6.36
CA ALA A 67 14.56 -20.32 -5.00
C ALA A 67 14.24 -18.82 -4.86
N LYS A 68 15.08 -17.94 -5.43
CA LYS A 68 14.84 -16.49 -5.44
C LYS A 68 13.58 -16.11 -6.23
N ALA A 69 13.35 -16.74 -7.38
CA ALA A 69 12.18 -16.49 -8.20
C ALA A 69 10.89 -16.95 -7.51
N GLU A 70 10.91 -18.11 -6.84
CA GLU A 70 9.78 -18.62 -6.07
C GLU A 70 9.46 -17.74 -4.87
N GLU A 71 10.47 -17.24 -4.16
CA GLU A 71 10.28 -16.32 -3.03
C GLU A 71 9.66 -15.01 -3.50
N ALA A 72 10.22 -14.40 -4.56
CA ALA A 72 9.68 -13.18 -5.16
C ALA A 72 8.25 -13.38 -5.69
N TYR A 73 7.97 -14.52 -6.32
CA TYR A 73 6.64 -14.85 -6.79
C TYR A 73 5.64 -14.98 -5.63
N LYS A 74 6.01 -15.64 -4.54
CA LYS A 74 5.16 -15.76 -3.35
C LYS A 74 4.86 -14.40 -2.72
N SER A 75 5.85 -13.50 -2.62
CA SER A 75 5.62 -12.16 -2.11
C SER A 75 4.70 -11.34 -3.01
N GLU A 76 4.92 -11.38 -4.33
CA GLU A 76 4.09 -10.67 -5.31
C GLU A 76 2.65 -11.18 -5.31
N VAL A 77 2.43 -12.49 -5.27
CA VAL A 77 1.08 -13.07 -5.20
C VAL A 77 0.35 -12.62 -3.94
N LYS A 78 1.04 -12.51 -2.80
CA LYS A 78 0.45 -12.03 -1.56
C LYS A 78 0.04 -10.56 -1.67
N VAL A 79 0.95 -9.70 -2.11
CA VAL A 79 0.69 -8.27 -2.29
C VAL A 79 -0.43 -8.04 -3.30
N ARG A 80 -0.43 -8.76 -4.42
CA ARG A 80 -1.48 -8.66 -5.43
C ARG A 80 -2.86 -8.98 -4.85
N LYS A 81 -2.99 -10.06 -4.08
CA LYS A 81 -4.26 -10.42 -3.42
C LYS A 81 -4.72 -9.36 -2.43
N GLU A 82 -3.81 -8.80 -1.64
CA GLU A 82 -4.13 -7.71 -0.71
C GLU A 82 -4.59 -6.45 -1.44
N CYS A 83 -3.93 -6.07 -2.53
CA CYS A 83 -4.32 -4.95 -3.39
C CYS A 83 -5.67 -5.18 -4.07
N GLU A 84 -5.93 -6.37 -4.61
CA GLU A 84 -7.22 -6.73 -5.22
C GLU A 84 -8.37 -6.62 -4.21
N ALA A 85 -8.17 -7.12 -2.97
CA ALA A 85 -9.16 -7.02 -1.90
C ALA A 85 -9.42 -5.56 -1.47
N LEU A 86 -8.37 -4.75 -1.34
CA LEU A 86 -8.50 -3.33 -1.01
C LEU A 86 -9.23 -2.56 -2.12
N ASN A 87 -8.92 -2.85 -3.39
CA ASN A 87 -9.54 -2.18 -4.53
C ASN A 87 -11.04 -2.52 -4.61
N ALA A 88 -11.41 -3.79 -4.38
CA ALA A 88 -12.82 -4.19 -4.31
C ALA A 88 -13.58 -3.44 -3.20
N LYS A 89 -12.98 -3.32 -2.01
CA LYS A 89 -13.57 -2.55 -0.89
C LYS A 89 -13.74 -1.07 -1.24
N LEU A 90 -12.73 -0.43 -1.83
CA LEU A 90 -12.78 0.97 -2.22
C LEU A 90 -13.81 1.23 -3.32
N LEU A 91 -13.98 0.29 -4.26
CA LEU A 91 -15.02 0.37 -5.28
C LEU A 91 -16.42 0.31 -4.65
N GLU A 92 -16.63 -0.60 -3.69
CA GLU A 92 -17.89 -0.70 -2.96
C GLU A 92 -18.19 0.60 -2.20
N GLU A 93 -17.23 1.10 -1.41
CA GLU A 93 -17.36 2.38 -0.68
C GLU A 93 -17.68 3.53 -1.64
N LYS A 94 -16.96 3.64 -2.77
CA LYS A 94 -17.24 4.64 -3.80
C LYS A 94 -18.66 4.52 -4.33
N THR A 95 -19.14 3.31 -4.64
CA THR A 95 -20.51 3.14 -5.15
C THR A 95 -21.56 3.50 -4.10
N ASN A 96 -21.32 3.20 -2.82
CA ASN A 96 -22.23 3.58 -1.74
C ASN A 96 -22.27 5.10 -1.54
N LEU A 97 -21.11 5.76 -1.55
CA LEU A 97 -21.03 7.22 -1.47
C LEU A 97 -21.72 7.91 -2.65
N LEU A 98 -21.58 7.39 -3.87
CA LEU A 98 -22.27 7.92 -5.04
C LEU A 98 -23.79 7.78 -4.91
N LYS A 99 -24.28 6.64 -4.41
CA LYS A 99 -25.71 6.44 -4.14
C LYS A 99 -26.24 7.42 -3.09
N SER A 100 -25.51 7.61 -1.99
CA SER A 100 -25.89 8.59 -0.95
C SER A 100 -25.93 10.01 -1.51
N LEU A 101 -24.93 10.41 -2.29
CA LEU A 101 -24.86 11.72 -2.93
C LEU A 101 -26.03 11.95 -3.90
N GLU A 102 -26.42 10.93 -4.66
CA GLU A 102 -27.58 11.01 -5.56
C GLU A 102 -28.89 11.15 -4.77
N GLY A 103 -29.03 10.44 -3.65
CA GLY A 103 -30.15 10.61 -2.72
C GLY A 103 -30.24 12.03 -2.16
N GLU A 104 -29.13 12.57 -1.65
CA GLU A 104 -29.06 13.94 -1.10
C GLU A 104 -29.40 15.00 -2.16
N LYS A 105 -28.96 14.80 -3.42
CA LYS A 105 -29.32 15.70 -4.53
C LYS A 105 -30.83 15.70 -4.79
N GLY A 106 -31.46 14.53 -4.73
CA GLY A 106 -32.93 14.41 -4.86
C GLY A 106 -33.66 15.13 -3.75
N GLU A 107 -33.23 14.94 -2.49
CA GLU A 107 -33.79 15.63 -1.34
C GLU A 107 -33.62 17.16 -1.43
N LEU A 108 -32.44 17.62 -1.84
CA LEU A 108 -32.17 19.04 -2.05
C LEU A 108 -33.09 19.64 -3.11
N GLY A 109 -33.33 18.92 -4.21
CA GLY A 109 -34.28 19.34 -5.25
C GLY A 109 -35.69 19.53 -4.69
N HIS A 110 -36.18 18.58 -3.88
CA HIS A 110 -37.48 18.70 -3.22
C HIS A 110 -37.54 19.85 -2.22
N LEU A 111 -36.47 20.08 -1.45
CA LEU A 111 -36.39 21.23 -0.54
C LEU A 111 -36.41 22.56 -1.30
N GLN A 112 -35.72 22.65 -2.42
CA GLN A 112 -35.70 23.85 -3.26
C GLN A 112 -37.09 24.14 -3.84
N GLU A 113 -37.79 23.12 -4.34
CA GLU A 113 -39.16 23.28 -4.85
C GLU A 113 -40.11 23.77 -3.74
N ARG A 114 -40.03 23.17 -2.56
CA ARG A 114 -40.81 23.58 -1.39
C ARG A 114 -40.50 25.02 -0.97
N ALA A 115 -39.22 25.41 -0.96
CA ALA A 115 -38.80 26.76 -0.63
C ALA A 115 -39.35 27.78 -1.64
N ASN A 116 -39.28 27.48 -2.94
CA ASN A 116 -39.85 28.33 -4.00
C ASN A 116 -41.37 28.50 -3.83
N LYS A 117 -42.08 27.40 -3.54
CA LYS A 117 -43.54 27.44 -3.29
C LYS A 117 -43.89 28.29 -2.08
N LEU A 118 -43.18 28.13 -0.96
CA LEU A 118 -43.37 28.95 0.24
C LEU A 118 -43.04 30.43 -0.03
N GLY A 119 -42.00 30.71 -0.84
CA GLY A 119 -41.66 32.05 -1.28
C GLY A 119 -42.79 32.72 -2.07
N ALA A 120 -43.38 31.99 -3.02
CA ALA A 120 -44.53 32.48 -3.78
C ALA A 120 -45.75 32.74 -2.89
N GLN A 121 -46.08 31.82 -1.98
CA GLN A 121 -47.18 31.98 -1.03
C GLN A 121 -46.95 33.19 -0.09
N LYS A 122 -45.71 33.40 0.36
CA LYS A 122 -45.35 34.56 1.18
C LYS A 122 -45.54 35.88 0.42
N ALA A 123 -45.17 35.92 -0.86
CA ALA A 123 -45.34 37.11 -1.69
C ALA A 123 -46.83 37.44 -1.90
N ASP A 124 -47.66 36.44 -2.19
CA ASP A 124 -49.11 36.59 -2.35
C ASP A 124 -49.78 37.08 -1.05
N LEU A 125 -49.50 36.43 0.08
CA LEU A 125 -49.99 36.88 1.39
C LEU A 125 -49.50 38.28 1.76
N GLY A 126 -48.25 38.63 1.37
CA GLY A 126 -47.71 39.98 1.57
C GLY A 126 -48.50 41.03 0.79
N SER A 127 -48.88 40.74 -0.45
CA SER A 127 -49.74 41.63 -1.26
C SER A 127 -51.13 41.78 -0.64
N GLN A 128 -51.75 40.67 -0.24
CA GLN A 128 -53.08 40.69 0.38
C GLN A 128 -53.08 41.50 1.69
N LEU A 129 -52.03 41.34 2.52
CA LEU A 129 -51.87 42.12 3.74
C LEU A 129 -51.79 43.62 3.44
N GLN A 130 -50.94 44.00 2.48
CA GLN A 130 -50.80 45.40 2.07
C GLN A 130 -52.14 45.98 1.59
N ASP A 131 -52.86 45.27 0.70
CA ASP A 131 -54.16 45.70 0.21
C ASP A 131 -55.20 45.87 1.35
N THR A 132 -55.23 44.94 2.32
CA THR A 132 -56.12 45.07 3.48
C THR A 132 -55.75 46.24 4.39
N GLN A 133 -54.45 46.54 4.52
CA GLN A 133 -53.94 47.62 5.34
C GLN A 133 -54.24 48.99 4.71
N ASP A 134 -54.09 49.11 3.39
CA ASP A 134 -54.46 50.31 2.63
C ASP A 134 -55.99 50.55 2.68
N ARG A 135 -56.80 49.50 2.58
CA ARG A 135 -58.27 49.61 2.76
C ARG A 135 -58.65 50.03 4.18
N LEU A 136 -58.01 49.47 5.19
CA LEU A 136 -58.25 49.86 6.59
C LEU A 136 -57.92 51.34 6.79
N GLN A 137 -56.78 51.81 6.27
CA GLN A 137 -56.38 53.21 6.35
C GLN A 137 -57.41 54.13 5.69
N GLN A 138 -57.92 53.77 4.51
CA GLN A 138 -58.96 54.54 3.82
C GLN A 138 -60.25 54.65 4.64
N GLU A 139 -60.70 53.57 5.26
CA GLU A 139 -61.89 53.57 6.13
C GLU A 139 -61.67 54.38 7.42
N GLU A 140 -60.48 54.32 8.02
CA GLU A 140 -60.11 55.15 9.17
C GLU A 140 -60.09 56.64 8.82
N ASP A 141 -59.53 57.00 7.67
CA ASP A 141 -59.51 58.38 7.17
C ASP A 141 -60.93 58.88 6.88
N ALA A 142 -61.77 58.07 6.23
CA ALA A 142 -63.18 58.39 5.97
C ALA A 142 -63.97 58.57 7.27
N ARG A 143 -63.76 57.69 8.26
CA ARG A 143 -64.35 57.81 9.60
C ARG A 143 -63.91 59.12 10.25
N ASN A 144 -62.61 59.44 10.24
CA ASN A 144 -62.10 60.67 10.86
C ASN A 144 -62.67 61.93 10.19
N GLN A 145 -62.91 61.90 8.87
CA GLN A 145 -63.59 62.99 8.14
C GLN A 145 -65.07 63.14 8.51
N LEU A 146 -65.76 62.07 8.87
CA LEU A 146 -67.15 62.11 9.35
C LEU A 146 -67.30 62.65 10.78
N PHE A 147 -66.23 62.62 11.57
CA PHE A 147 -66.22 63.11 12.96
C PHE A 147 -65.53 64.49 13.12
N GLN A 148 -65.18 65.17 12.02
CA GLN A 148 -64.82 66.59 11.96
C GLN A 148 -66.00 67.45 11.53
#